data_AF-A0A352Y135-F1
#
_entry.id   AF-A0A352Y135-F1
#
_cell.length_a   1.000
_cell.length_b   1.000
_cell.length_c   1.000
_cell.angle_alpha   90.00
_cell.angle_beta   90.00
_cell.angle_gamma   90.00
#
_symmetry.space_group_name_H-M   'P 1'
#
loop_
_entity.id
_entity.type
_entity.pdbx_description
1 polymer ?
#
loop_
_entity_poly.entity_id
_entity_poly.type
_entity_poly.pdbx_seq_one_letter_code
_entity_poly.pdbx_strand_id
1 'polypeptide(L)'
;MEEQTDWIIDANGFYVATRSFLMRRGYCCANQCRNCPYINWRNSPTWQPLPAEAVQFAEVSPKAVEGARKALAYHEQQVRVQSGSQIEEERHQTMIAHYCLLLERWEEDGE
;
A
#
# COMPACT_ATOMS: atom_id res chain seq x y z
N MET A 1 -17.61 -18.66 12.03
CA MET A 1 -16.26 -18.10 12.04
C MET A 1 -15.67 -18.47 10.69
N GLU A 2 -15.56 -17.55 9.75
CA GLU A 2 -14.97 -17.86 8.44
C GLU A 2 -13.46 -17.99 8.62
N GLU A 3 -12.92 -19.18 8.35
CA GLU A 3 -11.48 -19.39 8.28
C GLU A 3 -10.95 -18.63 7.05
N GLN A 4 -10.41 -17.44 7.26
CA GLN A 4 -9.71 -16.72 6.20
C GLN A 4 -8.34 -17.36 6.00
N THR A 5 -8.16 -18.09 4.90
CA THR A 5 -6.88 -18.71 4.54
C THR A 5 -5.79 -17.64 4.37
N ASP A 6 -4.62 -17.88 4.96
CA ASP A 6 -3.46 -16.97 4.85
C ASP A 6 -2.84 -16.98 3.44
N TRP A 7 -3.09 -18.06 2.68
CA TRP A 7 -2.48 -18.34 1.40
C TRP A 7 -3.50 -18.82 0.37
N ILE A 8 -3.30 -18.42 -0.88
CA ILE A 8 -4.02 -18.95 -2.04
C ILE A 8 -2.97 -19.49 -3.01
N ILE A 9 -3.21 -20.66 -3.60
CA ILE A 9 -2.39 -21.18 -4.69
C ILE A 9 -2.96 -20.63 -5.99
N ASP A 10 -2.16 -19.89 -6.76
CA ASP A 10 -2.61 -19.37 -8.05
C ASP A 10 -2.54 -20.42 -9.16
N ALA A 11 -3.00 -20.05 -10.36
CA ALA A 11 -3.03 -20.94 -11.52
C ALA A 11 -1.65 -21.49 -11.94
N ASN A 12 -0.54 -20.87 -11.50
CA ASN A 12 0.82 -21.31 -11.78
C ASN A 12 1.41 -22.16 -10.63
N GLY A 13 0.62 -22.43 -9.58
CA GLY A 13 1.09 -23.18 -8.41
C GLY A 13 1.86 -22.33 -7.39
N PHE A 14 1.87 -20.99 -7.51
CA PHE A 14 2.57 -20.14 -6.54
C PHE A 14 1.70 -19.87 -5.31
N TYR A 15 2.32 -19.93 -4.13
CA TYR A 15 1.70 -19.49 -2.87
C TYR A 15 1.62 -17.98 -2.82
N VAL A 16 0.41 -17.46 -2.65
CA VAL A 16 0.09 -16.04 -2.62
C VAL A 16 -0.49 -15.70 -1.26
N ALA A 17 0.25 -14.90 -0.50
CA ALA A 17 -0.25 -14.34 0.75
C ALA A 17 -1.54 -13.54 0.50
N THR A 18 -2.59 -13.82 1.26
CA THR A 18 -3.86 -13.09 1.15
C THR A 18 -3.73 -11.68 1.71
N ARG A 19 -4.61 -10.78 1.25
CA ARG A 19 -4.62 -9.40 1.74
C ARG A 19 -4.85 -9.35 3.26
N SER A 20 -5.75 -10.18 3.79
CA SER A 20 -6.06 -10.21 5.22
C SER A 20 -4.87 -10.69 6.07
N PHE A 21 -4.12 -11.69 5.59
CA PHE A 21 -2.86 -12.08 6.22
C PHE A 21 -1.84 -10.94 6.22
N LEU A 22 -1.65 -10.26 5.08
CA LEU A 22 -0.69 -9.16 4.97
C LEU A 22 -1.08 -7.97 5.86
N MET A 23 -2.37 -7.69 6.05
CA MET A 23 -2.86 -6.68 7.00
C MET A 23 -2.56 -7.06 8.45
N ARG A 24 -2.79 -8.33 8.83
CA ARG A 24 -2.45 -8.83 10.18
C ARG A 24 -0.95 -8.79 10.46
N ARG A 25 -0.12 -9.03 9.44
CA ARG A 25 1.36 -8.93 9.53
C ARG A 25 1.83 -7.52 9.89
N GLY A 26 1.08 -6.48 9.52
CA GLY A 26 1.30 -5.13 10.01
C GLY A 26 2.35 -4.29 9.26
N TYR A 27 3.08 -4.84 8.29
CA TYR A 27 4.13 -4.08 7.60
C TYR A 27 4.40 -4.50 6.14
N CYS A 28 4.99 -3.59 5.36
CA CYS A 28 5.44 -3.85 4.00
C CYS A 28 6.87 -4.41 3.97
N CYS A 29 7.05 -5.58 3.36
CA CYS A 29 8.35 -6.24 3.22
C CYS A 29 9.12 -5.87 1.93
N ALA A 30 8.62 -4.92 1.14
CA ALA A 30 9.20 -4.47 -0.13
C ALA A 30 9.35 -5.55 -1.24
N ASN A 31 8.74 -6.72 -1.09
CA ASN A 31 8.79 -7.79 -2.11
C ASN A 31 7.81 -7.59 -3.29
N GLN A 32 7.16 -6.43 -3.38
CA GLN A 32 6.26 -6.07 -4.49
C GLN A 32 5.14 -7.10 -4.74
N CYS A 33 4.59 -7.64 -3.64
CA CYS A 33 3.54 -8.66 -3.70
C CYS A 33 2.22 -8.09 -4.24
N ARG A 34 1.46 -8.92 -4.96
CA ARG A 34 0.21 -8.51 -5.64
C ARG A 34 -0.91 -8.05 -4.69
N ASN A 35 -0.90 -8.56 -3.45
CA ASN A 35 -1.92 -8.30 -2.43
C ASN A 35 -1.45 -7.30 -1.36
N CYS A 36 -0.30 -6.63 -1.57
CA CYS A 36 0.24 -5.66 -0.61
C CYS A 36 -0.82 -4.60 -0.25
N PRO A 37 -1.24 -4.49 1.02
CA PRO A 37 -2.26 -3.50 1.39
C PRO A 37 -1.67 -2.10 1.58
N TYR A 38 -0.34 -1.99 1.64
CA TYR A 38 0.37 -0.75 1.92
C TYR A 38 0.79 0.01 0.65
N ILE A 39 1.28 -0.68 -0.38
CA ILE A 39 1.77 -0.02 -1.60
C ILE A 39 1.18 -0.73 -2.81
N ASN A 40 0.64 0.05 -3.75
CA ASN A 40 0.12 -0.44 -5.03
C ASN A 40 1.25 -0.75 -6.02
N TRP A 41 2.11 -1.72 -5.69
CA TRP A 41 3.29 -2.07 -6.48
C TRP A 41 3.00 -2.49 -7.92
N ARG A 42 1.77 -2.97 -8.18
CA ARG A 42 1.36 -3.47 -9.49
C ARG A 42 0.59 -2.43 -10.30
N ASN A 43 0.42 -1.21 -9.79
CA ASN A 43 -0.40 -0.16 -10.39
C ASN A 43 -1.80 -0.68 -10.77
N SER A 44 -2.38 -1.53 -9.93
CA SER A 44 -3.70 -2.10 -10.20
C SER A 44 -4.77 -1.04 -9.99
N PRO A 45 -5.71 -0.85 -10.95
CA PRO A 45 -6.78 0.14 -10.84
C PRO A 45 -7.84 -0.24 -9.80
N THR A 46 -7.93 -1.54 -9.45
CA THR A 46 -8.87 -2.06 -8.44
C THR A 46 -8.23 -2.18 -7.05
N TRP A 47 -6.96 -1.80 -6.92
CA TRP A 47 -6.29 -1.79 -5.63
C TRP A 47 -6.89 -0.73 -4.72
N GLN A 48 -7.05 -1.08 -3.45
CA GLN A 48 -7.51 -0.17 -2.41
C GLN A 48 -6.46 -0.11 -1.29
N PRO A 49 -6.20 1.08 -0.71
CA PRO A 49 -5.36 1.20 0.46
C PRO A 49 -6.01 0.49 1.66
N LEU A 50 -5.21 0.13 2.67
CA LEU A 50 -5.83 -0.28 3.94
C LEU A 50 -6.50 0.93 4.60
N PRO A 51 -7.55 0.70 5.42
CA PRO A 51 -8.13 1.75 6.24
C PRO A 51 -7.06 2.41 7.12
N ALA A 52 -7.16 3.73 7.33
CA ALA A 52 -6.16 4.50 8.07
C ALA A 52 -5.95 3.96 9.49
N GLU A 53 -7.02 3.53 10.15
CA GLU A 53 -7.02 2.93 11.48
C GLU A 53 -6.28 1.59 11.56
N ALA A 54 -6.05 0.93 10.41
CA ALA A 54 -5.31 -0.34 10.33
C ALA A 54 -3.81 -0.13 10.03
N VAL A 55 -3.37 1.11 9.80
CA VAL A 55 -1.94 1.45 9.63
C VAL A 55 -1.25 1.43 10.98
N GLN A 56 -0.36 0.45 11.17
CA GLN A 56 0.44 0.29 12.39
C GLN A 56 1.77 1.02 12.24
N PHE A 57 2.32 1.46 13.38
CA PHE A 57 3.75 1.79 13.46
C PHE A 57 4.56 0.52 13.24
N ALA A 58 5.56 0.58 12.38
CA ALA A 58 6.39 -0.58 12.07
C ALA A 58 7.75 -0.16 11.53
N GLU A 59 8.80 -0.80 12.02
CA GLU A 59 10.10 -0.78 11.35
C GLU A 59 10.00 -1.54 10.03
N VAL A 60 10.31 -0.84 8.94
CA VAL A 60 10.32 -1.43 7.60
C VAL A 60 11.68 -1.23 6.95
N SER A 61 11.98 -2.05 5.95
CA SER A 61 13.22 -1.86 5.19
C SER A 61 13.24 -0.49 4.47
N PRO A 62 14.41 0.11 4.24
CA PRO A 62 14.54 1.34 3.44
C PRO A 62 13.88 1.24 2.05
N LYS A 63 13.81 0.04 1.47
CA LYS A 63 13.14 -0.20 0.18
C LYS A 63 11.61 -0.03 0.26
N ALA A 64 11.01 -0.32 1.41
CA ALA A 64 9.57 -0.12 1.61
C ALA A 64 9.25 1.38 1.72
N VAL A 65 10.06 2.11 2.49
CA VAL A 65 10.00 3.58 2.61
C VAL A 65 10.13 4.24 1.24
N GLU A 66 11.18 3.90 0.49
CA GLU A 66 11.42 4.44 -0.85
C GLU A 66 10.25 4.14 -1.82
N GLY A 67 9.62 2.96 -1.66
CA GLY A 67 8.40 2.61 -2.38
C GLY A 67 7.23 3.54 -2.10
N ALA A 68 6.97 3.84 -0.82
CA ALA A 68 5.93 4.77 -0.41
C ALA A 68 6.22 6.19 -0.89
N ARG A 69 7.48 6.67 -0.77
CA ARG A 69 7.90 7.98 -1.29
C ARG A 69 7.69 8.13 -2.79
N LYS A 70 8.09 7.12 -3.58
CA LYS A 70 7.87 7.11 -5.03
C LYS A 70 6.39 7.12 -5.39
N ALA A 71 5.59 6.34 -4.69
CA ALA A 71 4.15 6.30 -4.93
C ALA A 71 3.49 7.64 -4.57
N LEU A 72 3.86 8.24 -3.44
CA LEU A 72 3.42 9.58 -3.05
C LEU A 72 3.74 10.61 -4.14
N ALA A 73 5.00 10.70 -4.56
CA ALA A 73 5.44 11.65 -5.59
C ALA A 73 4.67 11.49 -6.91
N TYR A 74 4.37 10.25 -7.30
CA TYR A 74 3.51 9.98 -8.46
C TYR A 74 2.12 10.58 -8.30
N HIS A 75 1.42 10.32 -7.19
CA HIS A 75 0.07 10.84 -6.99
C HIS A 75 0.03 12.36 -6.85
N GLU A 76 1.03 12.97 -6.19
CA GLU A 76 1.18 14.43 -6.14
C GLU A 76 1.34 15.03 -7.53
N GLN A 77 2.16 14.40 -8.39
CA GLN A 77 2.32 14.85 -9.77
C GLN A 77 1.00 14.79 -10.56
N GLN A 78 0.22 13.71 -10.39
CA GLN A 78 -1.07 13.57 -11.08
C GLN A 78 -2.06 14.67 -10.68
N VAL A 79 -2.14 15.03 -9.40
CA VAL A 79 -2.98 16.15 -8.93
C VAL A 79 -2.51 17.49 -9.51
N ARG A 80 -1.18 17.73 -9.56
CA ARG A 80 -0.62 18.98 -10.11
C ARG A 80 -0.93 19.22 -11.58
N VAL A 81 -0.99 18.16 -12.38
CA VAL A 81 -1.22 18.26 -13.83
C VAL A 81 -2.71 18.55 -14.14
N GLN A 82 -3.62 18.41 -13.16
CA GLN A 82 -5.05 18.77 -13.25
C GLN A 82 -5.76 18.29 -14.54
N SER A 83 -5.31 17.17 -15.12
CA SER A 83 -5.78 16.68 -16.42
C SER A 83 -6.80 15.54 -16.33
N GLY A 84 -7.38 15.33 -15.15
CA GLY A 84 -8.30 14.22 -14.86
C GLY A 84 -9.71 14.67 -14.52
N SER A 85 -10.63 13.70 -14.51
CA SER A 85 -11.96 13.85 -13.94
C SER A 85 -11.90 14.05 -12.42
N GLN A 86 -12.96 14.63 -11.84
CA GLN A 86 -13.08 14.81 -10.39
C GLN A 86 -12.88 13.49 -9.61
N ILE A 87 -13.40 12.38 -10.13
CA ILE A 87 -13.25 11.04 -9.53
C ILE A 87 -11.78 10.61 -9.50
N GLU A 88 -11.02 10.89 -10.56
CA GLU A 88 -9.59 10.57 -10.60
C GLU A 88 -8.83 11.43 -9.59
N GLU A 89 -9.15 12.72 -9.49
CA GLU A 89 -8.53 13.62 -8.53
C GLU A 89 -8.76 13.15 -7.08
N GLU A 90 -10.01 12.83 -6.71
CA GLU A 90 -10.37 12.28 -5.39
C GLU A 90 -9.60 10.98 -5.09
N ARG A 91 -9.42 10.12 -6.09
CA ARG A 91 -8.59 8.93 -5.96
C ARG A 91 -7.13 9.29 -5.69
N HIS A 92 -6.54 10.22 -6.44
CA HIS A 92 -5.14 10.63 -6.22
C HIS A 92 -4.96 11.29 -4.86
N GLN A 93 -5.90 12.11 -4.40
CA GLN A 93 -5.89 12.71 -3.06
C GLN A 93 -5.98 11.65 -1.95
N THR A 94 -6.85 10.65 -2.10
CA THR A 94 -6.95 9.50 -1.17
C THR A 94 -5.62 8.75 -1.08
N MET A 95 -4.97 8.51 -2.22
CA MET A 95 -3.69 7.82 -2.28
C MET A 95 -2.56 8.64 -1.64
N ILE A 96 -2.55 9.96 -1.83
CA ILE A 96 -1.61 10.88 -1.16
C ILE A 96 -1.75 10.75 0.35
N ALA A 97 -2.97 10.88 0.88
CA ALA A 97 -3.23 10.78 2.32
C ALA A 97 -2.75 9.44 2.89
N HIS A 98 -3.02 8.35 2.17
CA HIS A 98 -2.56 7.01 2.54
C HIS A 98 -1.03 6.91 2.58
N TYR A 99 -0.31 7.37 1.55
CA TYR A 99 1.16 7.27 1.53
C TYR A 99 1.83 8.22 2.54
N CYS A 100 1.28 9.41 2.79
CA CYS A 100 1.74 10.28 3.87
C CYS A 100 1.64 9.58 5.23
N LEU A 101 0.50 8.94 5.51
CA LEU A 101 0.30 8.19 6.76
C LEU A 101 1.28 7.02 6.88
N LEU A 102 1.56 6.29 5.80
CA LEU A 102 2.58 5.23 5.85
C LEU A 102 3.97 5.77 6.21
N LEU A 103 4.37 6.89 5.61
CA LEU A 103 5.67 7.50 5.90
C LEU A 103 5.72 8.00 7.34
N GLU A 104 4.69 8.66 7.84
CA GLU A 104 4.59 9.08 9.26
C GLU A 104 4.79 7.89 10.22
N ARG A 105 4.25 6.71 9.89
CA ARG A 105 4.29 5.52 10.76
C ARG A 105 5.49 4.60 10.57
N TRP A 106 6.26 4.81 9.51
CA TRP A 106 7.44 4.00 9.16
C TRP A 106 8.75 4.78 9.30
N GLU A 107 8.68 6.10 9.19
CA GLU A 107 9.78 7.03 9.39
C GLU A 107 9.60 7.68 10.77
N GLU A 108 9.77 6.89 11.83
CA GLU A 108 10.17 7.48 13.11
C GLU A 108 11.69 7.49 13.15
N ASP A 109 12.23 8.70 13.35
CA ASP A 109 13.63 8.91 13.69
C ASP A 109 13.91 8.09 14.95
N GLY A 110 14.81 7.10 14.82
CA GLY A 110 15.37 6.43 15.98
C GLY A 110 16.13 7.45 16.82
N GLU A 111 15.44 8.04 17.79
CA GLU A 111 16.04 8.80 18.88
C GLU A 111 16.43 7.88 20.04
#